data_AF-A0A6G8PWL0-F1
#
_entry.id   AF-A0A6G8PWL0-F1
#
_cell.length_a   1.000
_cell.length_b   1.000
_cell.length_c   1.000
_cell.angle_alpha   90.00
_cell.angle_beta   90.00
_cell.angle_gamma   90.00
#
_symmetry.space_group_name_H-M   'P 1'
#
loop_
_entity.id
_entity.type
_entity.pdbx_description
1 polymer ?
#
loop_
_entity_poly.entity_id
_entity_poly.type
_entity_poly.pdbx_seq_one_letter_code
_entity_poly.pdbx_strand_id
1 'polypeptide(L)'
;MVSGARARALLPILFALALGAALAGCGSEEEGAGSPPAEPAEQAAPAETVEATAPEETGGDAEASVRTATVRLSGSEGTVYAGSYGNLDGSEYAEGLLEGEPVEFTVDLRESGFDVVNASFAKPNGNYDGVLKIEILANGEVVAEQEAETQYGTLNLTWSSEG
;
A
#
# COMPACT_ATOMS: atom_id res chain seq x y z
N MET A 1 46.00 -22.44 -19.06
CA MET A 1 44.99 -22.74 -20.10
C MET A 1 43.99 -21.60 -20.12
N VAL A 2 43.90 -20.96 -21.29
CA VAL A 2 42.89 -20.05 -21.85
C VAL A 2 42.06 -19.17 -20.89
N SER A 3 42.35 -17.87 -21.02
CA SER A 3 41.54 -16.68 -20.76
C SER A 3 40.15 -16.76 -21.39
N GLY A 4 39.12 -16.33 -20.64
CA GLY A 4 37.75 -16.21 -21.10
C GLY A 4 37.26 -14.76 -21.05
N ALA A 5 37.93 -13.86 -21.76
CA ALA A 5 37.41 -12.53 -22.05
C ALA A 5 36.15 -12.67 -22.94
N ARG A 6 35.01 -12.12 -22.49
CA ARG A 6 33.90 -11.78 -23.38
C ARG A 6 33.62 -10.29 -23.27
N ALA A 7 34.39 -9.55 -24.05
CA ALA A 7 33.98 -8.25 -24.56
C ALA A 7 32.74 -8.43 -25.44
N ARG A 8 31.65 -7.72 -25.13
CA ARG A 8 30.60 -7.40 -26.11
C ARG A 8 30.17 -5.96 -25.93
N ALA A 9 30.84 -5.13 -26.72
CA ALA A 9 30.39 -3.97 -27.47
C ALA A 9 29.14 -3.21 -26.98
N LEU A 10 29.40 -1.95 -26.64
CA LEU A 10 28.53 -0.77 -26.77
C LEU A 10 27.64 -0.81 -28.03
N LEU A 11 26.36 -0.46 -27.85
CA LEU A 11 25.54 0.15 -28.90
C LEU A 11 24.65 1.24 -28.27
N PRO A 12 24.92 2.53 -28.50
CA PRO A 12 24.07 3.62 -28.02
C PRO A 12 22.92 3.84 -29.01
N ILE A 13 21.67 3.67 -28.57
CA ILE A 13 20.51 4.11 -29.35
C ILE A 13 20.10 5.48 -28.84
N LEU A 14 20.62 6.49 -29.54
CA LEU A 14 20.06 7.84 -29.60
C LEU A 14 18.61 7.77 -30.09
N PHE A 15 17.65 8.18 -29.26
CA PHE A 15 16.36 8.64 -29.76
C PHE A 15 16.03 9.98 -29.11
N ALA A 16 16.48 11.05 -29.76
CA ALA A 16 16.01 12.39 -29.52
C ALA A 16 14.59 12.50 -30.09
N LEU A 17 13.61 12.85 -29.26
CA LEU A 17 12.34 13.37 -29.72
C LEU A 17 11.94 14.53 -28.83
N ALA A 18 12.35 15.71 -29.26
CA ALA A 18 11.75 16.97 -28.86
C ALA A 18 10.34 17.02 -29.43
N LEU A 19 9.35 17.25 -28.56
CA LEU A 19 8.08 17.82 -28.99
C LEU A 19 7.56 18.72 -27.87
N GLY A 20 7.72 20.02 -28.09
CA GLY A 20 7.06 21.04 -27.28
C GLY A 20 5.60 21.20 -27.69
N ALA A 21 4.76 21.56 -26.73
CA ALA A 21 3.52 22.28 -26.97
C ALA A 21 3.16 23.11 -25.73
N ALA A 22 2.76 24.34 -25.99
CA ALA A 22 2.49 25.44 -25.08
C ALA A 22 1.47 25.15 -23.96
N LEU A 23 1.72 25.69 -22.76
CA LEU A 23 0.67 26.07 -21.81
C LEU A 23 0.68 27.59 -21.65
N ALA A 24 -0.11 28.24 -22.50
CA ALA A 24 -0.65 29.56 -22.23
C ALA A 24 -2.04 29.36 -21.62
N GLY A 25 -2.20 29.75 -20.36
CA GLY A 25 -3.45 29.58 -19.61
C GLY A 25 -3.36 30.26 -18.25
N CYS A 26 -3.12 31.56 -18.26
CA CYS A 26 -3.33 32.46 -17.14
C CYS A 26 -4.76 33.04 -17.26
N GLY A 27 -5.49 33.10 -16.16
CA GLY A 27 -6.77 33.81 -16.03
C GLY A 27 -7.39 33.46 -14.69
N SER A 28 -7.06 34.22 -13.63
CA SER A 28 -7.75 35.44 -13.19
C SER A 28 -9.05 35.10 -12.45
N GLU A 29 -9.00 35.08 -11.12
CA GLU A 29 -9.42 36.21 -10.24
C GLU A 29 -10.93 36.22 -10.01
N GLU A 30 -11.39 35.70 -8.87
CA GLU A 30 -12.59 36.23 -8.21
C GLU A 30 -12.31 36.45 -6.72
N GLU A 31 -12.17 37.74 -6.41
CA GLU A 31 -12.17 38.32 -5.08
C GLU A 31 -13.59 38.21 -4.51
N GLY A 32 -13.74 37.49 -3.41
CA GLY A 32 -15.01 37.37 -2.68
C GLY A 32 -14.78 37.61 -1.19
N ALA A 33 -14.49 38.86 -0.82
CA ALA A 33 -14.44 39.28 0.57
C ALA A 33 -15.86 39.31 1.18
N GLY A 34 -16.03 38.66 2.32
CA GLY A 34 -17.28 38.71 3.08
C GLY A 34 -17.14 38.08 4.45
N SER A 35 -16.58 38.83 5.40
CA SER A 35 -16.55 38.46 6.83
C SER A 35 -17.97 38.25 7.40
N PRO A 36 -18.13 37.36 8.40
CA PRO A 36 -19.43 36.97 8.95
C PRO A 36 -19.97 38.01 9.94
N PRO A 37 -21.29 37.97 10.23
CA PRO A 37 -21.75 38.48 11.51
C PRO A 37 -22.63 37.52 12.30
N ALA A 38 -22.31 37.50 13.60
CA ALA A 38 -23.19 37.45 14.77
C ALA A 38 -23.88 36.13 15.17
N GLU A 39 -23.34 35.52 16.23
CA GLU A 39 -24.11 34.78 17.24
C GLU A 39 -25.12 35.72 17.93
N PRO A 40 -26.26 35.19 18.43
CA PRO A 40 -26.36 35.15 19.89
C PRO A 40 -27.15 33.95 20.49
N ALA A 41 -26.62 33.48 21.62
CA ALA A 41 -27.29 33.06 22.86
C ALA A 41 -28.32 31.89 22.86
N GLU A 42 -27.86 30.77 23.40
CA GLU A 42 -28.32 30.16 24.67
C GLU A 42 -29.85 29.91 24.85
N GLN A 43 -30.24 28.63 24.85
CA GLN A 43 -31.41 28.19 25.61
C GLN A 43 -31.28 26.73 26.06
N ALA A 44 -31.53 26.53 27.35
CA ALA A 44 -31.33 25.32 28.14
C ALA A 44 -32.31 24.18 27.82
N ALA A 45 -31.88 22.98 28.22
CA ALA A 45 -32.55 21.68 28.14
C ALA A 45 -34.00 21.64 28.68
N PRO A 46 -34.74 20.58 28.34
CA PRO A 46 -34.97 19.59 29.38
C PRO A 46 -34.72 18.14 28.94
N ALA A 47 -34.43 17.31 29.94
CA ALA A 47 -34.26 15.88 29.85
C ALA A 47 -35.55 15.17 29.42
N GLU A 48 -35.46 14.31 28.41
CA GLU A 48 -36.43 13.26 28.13
C GLU A 48 -35.77 11.89 28.32
N THR A 49 -36.17 11.26 29.41
CA THR A 49 -36.56 9.85 29.54
C THR A 49 -35.82 8.83 28.66
N VAL A 50 -34.91 8.12 29.33
CA VAL A 50 -34.42 6.80 28.93
C VAL A 50 -35.57 5.79 28.90
N GLU A 51 -36.07 5.45 27.72
CA GLU A 51 -36.75 4.16 27.51
C GLU A 51 -35.74 3.19 26.90
N ALA A 52 -35.21 2.32 27.78
CA ALA A 52 -34.42 1.17 27.40
C ALA A 52 -35.34 0.13 26.76
N THR A 53 -35.48 0.19 25.43
CA THR A 53 -35.96 -0.96 24.66
C THR A 53 -34.73 -1.77 24.26
N ALA A 54 -34.53 -2.88 24.97
CA ALA A 54 -33.51 -3.87 24.64
C ALA A 54 -33.68 -4.32 23.17
N PRO A 55 -32.63 -4.33 22.35
CA PRO A 55 -32.66 -5.16 21.16
C PRO A 55 -32.65 -6.61 21.62
N GLU A 56 -33.70 -7.34 21.26
CA GLU A 56 -33.68 -8.80 21.24
C GLU A 56 -32.54 -9.22 20.30
N GLU A 57 -31.40 -9.64 20.88
CA GLU A 57 -30.31 -10.32 20.18
C GLU A 57 -30.80 -11.72 19.76
N THR A 58 -31.65 -11.75 18.73
CA THR A 58 -32.07 -12.98 18.06
C THR A 58 -31.37 -13.06 16.71
N GLY A 59 -30.51 -14.06 16.58
CA GLY A 59 -30.01 -14.53 15.29
C GLY A 59 -28.51 -14.39 15.21
N GLY A 60 -27.82 -15.48 15.54
CA GLY A 60 -26.42 -15.64 15.22
C GLY A 60 -26.21 -15.43 13.72
N ASP A 61 -25.50 -14.37 13.39
CA ASP A 61 -24.64 -14.41 12.22
C ASP A 61 -23.48 -15.31 12.66
N ALA A 62 -23.44 -16.53 12.13
CA ALA A 62 -22.18 -17.24 12.12
C ALA A 62 -21.27 -16.43 11.20
N GLU A 63 -20.63 -15.39 11.75
CA GLU A 63 -19.64 -14.61 11.04
C GLU A 63 -18.67 -15.62 10.46
N ALA A 64 -18.69 -15.75 9.13
CA ALA A 64 -17.72 -16.53 8.43
C ALA A 64 -16.36 -16.02 8.93
N SER A 65 -15.57 -16.91 9.54
CA SER A 65 -14.30 -16.51 10.12
C SER A 65 -13.41 -16.07 8.97
N VAL A 66 -13.34 -14.76 8.72
CA VAL A 66 -12.54 -14.20 7.64
C VAL A 66 -11.09 -14.54 7.95
N ARG A 67 -10.51 -15.42 7.14
CA ARG A 67 -9.09 -15.76 7.23
C ARG A 67 -8.33 -14.64 6.56
N THR A 68 -7.32 -14.09 7.22
CA THR A 68 -6.49 -13.03 6.65
C THR A 68 -5.02 -13.34 6.77
N ALA A 69 -4.25 -12.78 5.85
CA ALA A 69 -2.81 -12.63 5.96
C ALA A 69 -2.46 -11.14 5.90
N THR A 70 -1.27 -10.79 6.39
CA THR A 70 -0.76 -9.42 6.31
C THR A 70 0.52 -9.41 5.51
N VAL A 71 0.58 -8.59 4.45
CA VAL A 71 1.83 -8.25 3.79
C VAL A 71 2.39 -7.00 4.48
N ARG A 72 3.57 -7.11 5.07
CA ARG A 72 4.21 -6.01 5.79
C ARG A 72 5.46 -5.55 5.05
N LEU A 73 5.53 -4.25 4.78
CA LEU A 73 6.72 -3.58 4.26
C LEU A 73 7.43 -2.83 5.38
N SER A 74 8.73 -3.01 5.47
CA SER A 74 9.58 -2.23 6.38
C SER A 74 10.92 -1.92 5.70
N GLY A 75 11.72 -1.05 6.30
CA GLY A 75 12.94 -0.61 5.64
C GLY A 75 13.49 0.69 6.21
N SER A 76 14.43 1.28 5.46
CA SER A 76 14.99 2.59 5.81
C SER A 76 13.96 3.69 5.58
N GLU A 77 13.86 4.63 6.52
CA GLU A 77 13.06 5.85 6.38
C GLU A 77 13.42 6.59 5.08
N GLY A 78 12.42 7.07 4.35
CA GLY A 78 12.59 7.73 3.06
C GLY A 78 12.74 6.78 1.86
N THR A 79 12.65 5.45 2.08
CA THR A 79 12.63 4.48 0.98
C THR A 79 11.29 4.53 0.26
N VAL A 80 11.30 4.81 -1.04
CA VAL A 80 10.10 4.72 -1.88
C VAL A 80 9.85 3.26 -2.21
N TYR A 81 8.59 2.82 -2.15
CA TYR A 81 8.17 1.50 -2.60
C TYR A 81 7.07 1.61 -3.65
N ALA A 82 7.02 0.64 -4.55
CA ALA A 82 5.93 0.45 -5.50
C ALA A 82 5.82 -1.04 -5.85
N GLY A 83 4.59 -1.56 -5.93
CA GLY A 83 4.38 -2.97 -6.15
C GLY A 83 2.94 -3.42 -6.00
N SER A 84 2.75 -4.74 -5.93
CA SER A 84 1.45 -5.36 -5.79
C SER A 84 1.44 -6.45 -4.73
N TYR A 85 0.29 -6.65 -4.12
CA TYR A 85 0.03 -7.73 -3.17
C TYR A 85 -1.34 -8.34 -3.46
N GLY A 86 -1.56 -9.59 -3.03
CA GLY A 86 -2.86 -10.22 -3.12
C GLY A 86 -2.78 -11.73 -3.06
N ASN A 87 -3.80 -12.40 -3.58
CA ASN A 87 -3.91 -13.84 -3.56
C ASN A 87 -4.32 -14.42 -4.94
N LEU A 88 -4.85 -15.65 -4.96
CA LEU A 88 -5.32 -16.29 -6.18
C LEU A 88 -6.59 -15.64 -6.78
N ASP A 89 -7.31 -14.82 -6.03
CA ASP A 89 -8.54 -14.15 -6.48
C ASP A 89 -8.26 -12.78 -7.09
N GLY A 90 -7.13 -12.16 -6.77
CA GLY A 90 -6.73 -10.90 -7.35
C GLY A 90 -5.52 -10.27 -6.68
N SER A 91 -5.11 -9.12 -7.20
CA SER A 91 -4.02 -8.32 -6.67
C SER A 91 -4.39 -6.84 -6.65
N GLU A 92 -3.91 -6.15 -5.63
CA GLU A 92 -3.96 -4.71 -5.49
C GLU A 92 -2.57 -4.11 -5.71
N TYR A 93 -2.53 -2.86 -6.19
CA TYR A 93 -1.30 -2.11 -6.36
C TYR A 93 -1.15 -1.09 -5.24
N ALA A 94 0.06 -0.97 -4.69
CA ALA A 94 0.40 0.02 -3.70
C ALA A 94 1.76 0.65 -3.98
N GLU A 95 1.86 1.93 -3.70
CA GLU A 95 3.10 2.70 -3.73
C GLU A 95 3.09 3.75 -2.61
N GLY A 96 4.28 4.19 -2.22
CA GLY A 96 4.41 5.13 -1.13
C GLY A 96 5.86 5.33 -0.68
N LEU A 97 5.99 5.92 0.51
CA LEU A 97 7.26 6.21 1.16
C LEU A 97 7.25 5.57 2.55
N LEU A 98 8.33 4.90 2.94
CA LEU A 98 8.49 4.40 4.30
C LEU A 98 8.84 5.55 5.25
N GLU A 99 8.03 5.76 6.29
CA GLU A 99 8.18 6.83 7.28
C GLU A 99 8.83 6.36 8.59
N GLY A 100 9.57 5.24 8.54
CA GLY A 100 10.26 4.66 9.70
C GLY A 100 9.48 3.57 10.42
N GLU A 101 8.15 3.56 10.31
CA GLU A 101 7.28 2.46 10.76
C GLU A 101 6.91 1.52 9.60
N PRO A 102 6.61 0.23 9.88
CA PRO A 102 6.14 -0.69 8.86
C PRO A 102 4.78 -0.27 8.28
N VAL A 103 4.59 -0.52 6.98
CA VAL A 103 3.29 -0.41 6.30
C VAL A 103 2.71 -1.80 6.14
N GLU A 104 1.44 -1.97 6.48
CA GLU A 104 0.75 -3.26 6.47
C GLU A 104 -0.43 -3.26 5.49
N PHE A 105 -0.55 -4.34 4.73
CA PHE A 105 -1.64 -4.58 3.79
C PHE A 105 -2.33 -5.90 4.15
N THR A 106 -3.65 -5.85 4.33
CA THR A 106 -4.46 -7.04 4.58
C THR A 106 -4.76 -7.75 3.27
N VAL A 107 -4.59 -9.07 3.27
CA VAL A 107 -5.02 -9.97 2.18
C VAL A 107 -6.06 -10.90 2.75
N ASP A 108 -7.29 -10.78 2.26
CA ASP A 108 -8.36 -11.72 2.59
C ASP A 108 -8.06 -13.06 1.92
N LEU A 109 -7.93 -14.10 2.73
CA LEU A 109 -7.75 -15.46 2.25
C LEU A 109 -9.10 -16.07 1.96
N ARG A 110 -9.13 -16.99 1.01
CA ARG A 110 -10.32 -17.81 0.75
C ARG A 110 -10.82 -18.47 2.04
N GLU A 111 -12.13 -18.40 2.26
CA GLU A 111 -12.79 -18.92 3.47
C GLU A 111 -12.49 -20.40 3.72
N SER A 112 -12.29 -21.16 2.65
CA SER A 112 -11.96 -22.58 2.73
C SER A 112 -10.95 -23.01 1.67
N GLY A 113 -10.16 -24.02 2.02
CA GLY A 113 -9.19 -24.64 1.12
C GLY A 113 -7.85 -23.91 1.06
N PHE A 114 -7.16 -24.17 -0.04
CA PHE A 114 -5.81 -23.68 -0.33
C PHE A 114 -5.86 -22.28 -0.96
N ASP A 115 -4.97 -21.41 -0.49
CA ASP A 115 -4.72 -20.11 -1.09
C ASP A 115 -3.21 -19.83 -1.22
N VAL A 116 -2.87 -18.83 -2.01
CA VAL A 116 -1.49 -18.39 -2.22
C VAL A 116 -1.43 -16.88 -2.13
N VAL A 117 -0.76 -16.36 -1.11
CA VAL A 117 -0.45 -14.93 -0.99
C VAL A 117 0.82 -14.64 -1.77
N ASN A 118 0.76 -13.61 -2.61
CA ASN A 118 1.92 -13.09 -3.34
C ASN A 118 2.11 -11.60 -3.04
N ALA A 119 3.37 -11.19 -2.87
CA ALA A 119 3.77 -9.81 -2.73
C ALA A 119 4.99 -9.56 -3.62
N SER A 120 4.93 -8.47 -4.40
CA SER A 120 5.96 -8.09 -5.35
C SER A 120 6.20 -6.60 -5.27
N PHE A 121 7.33 -6.16 -4.71
CA PHE A 121 7.64 -4.74 -4.52
C PHE A 121 9.06 -4.39 -4.94
N ALA A 122 9.26 -3.13 -5.35
CA ALA A 122 10.56 -2.59 -5.72
C ALA A 122 10.72 -1.15 -5.24
N LYS A 123 11.96 -0.64 -5.29
CA LYS A 123 12.29 0.78 -5.13
C LYS A 123 12.20 1.50 -6.48
N PRO A 124 11.11 2.23 -6.81
CA PRO A 124 11.01 2.92 -8.10
C PRO A 124 12.00 4.11 -8.16
N ASN A 125 12.48 4.43 -9.36
CA ASN A 125 13.14 5.71 -9.68
C ASN A 125 14.54 6.00 -9.10
N GLY A 126 15.42 5.03 -8.93
CA GLY A 126 16.84 5.38 -8.86
C GLY A 126 17.39 5.75 -7.49
N ASN A 127 16.54 6.10 -6.53
CA ASN A 127 16.96 6.34 -5.15
C ASN A 127 17.07 5.00 -4.43
N TYR A 128 18.23 4.40 -4.60
CA TYR A 128 18.45 2.99 -4.32
C TYR A 128 19.13 2.72 -2.98
N ASP A 129 19.54 3.77 -2.27
CA ASP A 129 20.05 3.64 -0.92
C ASP A 129 18.92 3.25 0.02
N GLY A 130 19.25 2.49 1.07
CA GLY A 130 18.27 2.00 2.03
C GLY A 130 17.77 0.58 1.78
N VAL A 131 17.21 0.01 2.83
CA VAL A 131 16.71 -1.36 2.89
C VAL A 131 15.22 -1.35 2.58
N LEU A 132 14.77 -2.32 1.79
CA LEU A 132 13.35 -2.67 1.67
C LEU A 132 13.20 -4.15 2.07
N LYS A 133 12.28 -4.42 2.99
CA LYS A 133 11.93 -5.77 3.44
C LYS A 133 10.44 -6.00 3.24
N ILE A 134 10.08 -7.17 2.71
CA ILE A 134 8.71 -7.68 2.65
C ILE A 134 8.61 -8.86 3.61
N GLU A 135 7.55 -8.90 4.40
CA GLU A 135 7.15 -10.05 5.22
C GLU A 135 5.69 -10.42 4.87
N ILE A 136 5.37 -11.70 4.92
CA ILE A 136 3.99 -12.19 4.96
C ILE A 136 3.77 -12.75 6.37
N LEU A 137 2.72 -12.28 7.02
CA LEU A 137 2.30 -12.74 8.33
C LEU A 137 0.98 -13.49 8.23
N ALA A 138 0.88 -14.62 8.93
CA ALA A 138 -0.35 -15.34 9.15
C ALA A 138 -0.56 -15.50 10.66
N ASN A 139 -1.75 -15.15 11.16
CA ASN A 139 -2.04 -15.13 12.60
C ASN A 139 -1.05 -14.29 13.43
N GLY A 140 -0.53 -13.20 12.84
CA GLY A 140 0.47 -12.32 13.48
C GLY A 140 1.90 -12.87 13.51
N GLU A 141 2.16 -14.06 12.94
CA GLU A 141 3.49 -14.66 12.86
C GLU A 141 4.05 -14.52 11.44
N VAL A 142 5.33 -14.18 11.30
CA VAL A 142 6.01 -14.11 10.00
C VAL A 142 6.19 -15.52 9.44
N VAL A 143 5.51 -15.80 8.33
CA VAL A 143 5.55 -17.11 7.63
C VAL A 143 6.44 -17.09 6.39
N ALA A 144 6.74 -15.90 5.86
CA ALA A 144 7.70 -15.71 4.78
C ALA A 144 8.31 -14.31 4.88
N GLU A 145 9.57 -14.15 4.49
CA GLU A 145 10.25 -12.84 4.45
C GLU A 145 11.28 -12.77 3.33
N GLN A 146 11.54 -11.55 2.86
CA GLN A 146 12.63 -11.26 1.93
C GLN A 146 13.08 -9.80 2.07
N GLU A 147 14.38 -9.57 1.97
CA GLU A 147 14.98 -8.25 2.10
C GLU A 147 15.90 -7.94 0.91
N ALA A 148 15.89 -6.68 0.47
CA ALA A 148 16.83 -6.14 -0.50
C ALA A 148 17.50 -4.88 0.05
N GLU A 149 18.79 -5.02 0.34
CA GLU A 149 19.69 -3.89 0.57
C GLU A 149 20.21 -3.32 -0.76
N THR A 150 20.26 -4.15 -1.81
CA THR A 150 20.86 -3.75 -3.08
C THR A 150 19.96 -2.84 -3.91
N GLN A 151 20.60 -2.15 -4.86
CA GLN A 151 19.98 -1.14 -5.70
C GLN A 151 19.05 -1.66 -6.80
N TYR A 152 19.03 -2.97 -7.07
CA TYR A 152 18.26 -3.52 -8.19
C TYR A 152 17.46 -4.74 -7.77
N GLY A 153 16.26 -4.84 -8.34
CA GLY A 153 15.43 -6.03 -8.27
C GLY A 153 14.08 -5.76 -7.66
N THR A 154 13.12 -6.57 -8.08
CA THR A 154 11.82 -6.69 -7.43
C THR A 154 11.94 -7.78 -6.39
N LEU A 155 11.61 -7.45 -5.15
CA LEU A 155 11.40 -8.42 -4.09
C LEU A 155 10.12 -9.18 -4.41
N ASN A 156 10.22 -10.50 -4.52
CA ASN A 156 9.09 -11.37 -4.81
C ASN A 156 8.98 -12.38 -3.68
N LEU A 157 7.86 -12.34 -2.98
CA LEU A 157 7.57 -13.18 -1.84
C LEU A 157 6.24 -13.89 -2.06
N THR A 158 6.23 -15.20 -1.80
CA THR A 158 5.05 -16.04 -1.95
C THR A 158 4.93 -16.94 -0.74
N TRP A 159 3.71 -17.09 -0.24
CA TRP A 159 3.37 -18.04 0.81
C TRP A 159 2.05 -18.75 0.44
N SER A 160 1.93 -20.02 0.81
CA SER A 160 0.71 -20.79 0.59
C SER A 160 0.02 -21.06 1.93
N SER A 161 -1.27 -20.73 2.01
CA SER A 161 -2.08 -21.13 3.15
C SER A 161 -2.40 -22.62 3.00
N GLU A 162 -1.72 -23.45 3.77
CA GLU A 162 -2.17 -24.83 3.94
C GLU A 162 -3.49 -24.81 4.72
N GLY A 163 -4.43 -25.65 4.28
CA GLY A 163 -5.78 -25.76 4.84
C GLY A 163 -5.80 -26.43 6.20
#